data_AF-A0A6J5TXA4-F1
#
_entry.id   AF-A0A6J5TXA4-F1
#
_cell.length_a   1.000
_cell.length_b   1.000
_cell.length_c   1.000
_cell.angle_alpha   90.00
_cell.angle_beta   90.00
_cell.angle_gamma   90.00
#
_symmetry.space_group_name_H-M   'P 1'
#
loop_
_entity.id
_entity.type
_entity.pdbx_description
1 polymer ?
#
loop_
_entity_poly.entity_id
_entity_poly.type
_entity_poly.pdbx_seq_one_letter_code
_entity_poly.pdbx_strand_id
1 'polypeptide(L)'
;MSLSSLPSQYRSLFTTLIQYSRQKDLQKGKALHAQIIKTGPNSCVYIANSLVILYAKCGDLPKAKLVFEAIPDKDVVSWNSLINGYSQQGQNGSSHVMALFQRMRAENAFPNAHTFVGVFTAASYASPDVFGGRQAHALAIKADSFYDVFVGSSLLNMYCKAGSCIGCS
;
A
#
# COMPACT_ATOMS: atom_id res chain seq x y z
N MET A 1 5.44 9.63 -12.93
CA MET A 1 4.76 9.93 -14.22
C MET A 1 4.09 11.30 -14.12
N SER A 2 4.20 12.15 -15.14
CA SER A 2 3.80 13.56 -15.10
C SER A 2 2.30 13.75 -15.26
N LEU A 3 1.73 14.71 -14.51
CA LEU A 3 0.32 15.15 -14.61
C LEU A 3 -0.11 15.52 -16.05
N SER A 4 0.85 15.78 -16.94
CA SER A 4 0.65 16.19 -18.33
C SER A 4 0.05 15.14 -19.26
N SER A 5 -0.01 13.85 -18.90
CA SER A 5 -0.62 12.81 -19.74
C SER A 5 -2.12 12.56 -19.49
N LEU A 6 -2.67 13.09 -18.39
CA LEU A 6 -4.09 12.91 -18.05
C LEU A 6 -4.99 13.91 -18.78
N PRO A 7 -6.16 13.50 -19.29
CA PRO A 7 -7.16 14.43 -19.80
C PRO A 7 -7.59 15.42 -18.70
N SER A 8 -7.94 16.65 -19.07
CA SER A 8 -8.19 17.77 -18.14
C SER A 8 -9.22 17.44 -17.04
N GLN A 9 -10.27 16.70 -17.39
CA GLN A 9 -11.31 16.25 -16.46
C GLN A 9 -10.76 15.35 -15.33
N TYR A 10 -9.75 14.52 -15.60
CA TYR A 10 -9.13 13.63 -14.60
C TYR A 10 -8.09 14.36 -13.75
N ARG A 11 -7.43 15.40 -14.27
CA ARG A 11 -6.44 16.17 -13.50
C ARG A 11 -7.06 16.83 -12.29
N SER A 12 -8.19 17.51 -12.48
CA SER A 12 -8.90 18.17 -11.37
C SER A 12 -9.27 17.16 -10.30
N LEU A 13 -9.97 16.07 -10.69
CA LEU A 13 -10.37 14.99 -9.79
C LEU A 13 -9.18 14.38 -9.03
N PHE A 14 -8.07 14.10 -9.73
CA PHE A 14 -6.86 13.57 -9.13
C PHE A 14 -6.29 14.54 -8.09
N THR A 15 -6.14 15.82 -8.42
CA THR A 15 -5.63 16.82 -7.47
C THR A 15 -6.52 16.97 -6.24
N THR A 16 -7.83 16.99 -6.41
CA THR A 16 -8.80 17.07 -5.31
C THR A 16 -8.75 15.82 -4.43
N LEU A 17 -8.63 14.62 -5.01
CA LEU A 17 -8.46 13.37 -4.25
C LEU A 17 -7.20 13.40 -3.38
N ILE A 18 -6.08 13.87 -3.93
CA ILE A 18 -4.83 14.02 -3.18
C ILE A 18 -4.98 15.03 -2.05
N GLN A 19 -5.67 16.15 -2.30
CA GLN A 19 -5.97 17.14 -1.27
C GLN A 19 -6.78 16.55 -0.11
N TYR A 20 -7.91 15.89 -0.41
CA TYR A 20 -8.75 15.27 0.63
C TYR A 20 -8.04 14.13 1.37
N SER A 21 -7.18 13.38 0.66
CA SER A 21 -6.33 12.35 1.26
C SER A 21 -5.33 12.94 2.27
N ARG A 22 -4.72 14.09 1.96
CA ARG A 22 -3.82 14.80 2.88
C ARG A 22 -4.56 15.35 4.10
N GLN A 23 -5.78 15.83 3.91
CA GLN A 23 -6.62 16.36 4.97
C GLN A 23 -7.32 15.28 5.81
N LYS A 24 -7.25 14.01 5.37
CA LYS A 24 -8.04 12.89 5.92
C LYS A 24 -9.55 13.18 5.93
N ASP A 25 -10.03 13.95 4.94
CA ASP A 25 -11.45 14.33 4.82
C ASP A 25 -12.23 13.21 4.10
N LEU A 26 -12.65 12.20 4.87
CA LEU A 26 -13.37 11.04 4.34
C LEU A 26 -14.74 11.41 3.76
N GLN A 27 -15.42 12.43 4.30
CA GLN A 27 -16.75 12.82 3.84
C GLN A 27 -16.68 13.44 2.45
N LYS A 28 -15.79 14.42 2.25
CA LYS A 28 -15.58 14.99 0.91
C LYS A 28 -15.03 13.96 -0.07
N GLY A 29 -14.15 13.08 0.41
CA GLY A 29 -13.65 11.94 -0.36
C GLY A 29 -14.77 11.01 -0.87
N LYS A 30 -15.73 10.64 -0.01
CA LYS A 30 -16.90 9.82 -0.36
C LYS A 30 -17.81 10.54 -1.36
N ALA A 31 -18.08 11.83 -1.16
CA ALA A 31 -18.88 12.63 -2.09
C ALA A 31 -18.25 12.69 -3.48
N LEU A 32 -16.94 12.94 -3.55
CA LEU A 32 -16.20 12.98 -4.82
C LEU A 32 -16.18 11.60 -5.50
N HIS A 33 -15.96 10.52 -4.75
CA HIS A 33 -16.04 9.17 -5.32
C HIS A 33 -17.43 8.85 -5.88
N ALA A 34 -18.51 9.25 -5.20
CA ALA A 34 -19.86 9.09 -5.72
C ALA A 34 -20.08 9.89 -7.02
N GLN A 35 -19.50 11.09 -7.12
CA GLN A 35 -19.52 11.89 -8.35
C GLN A 35 -18.76 11.19 -9.49
N ILE A 36 -17.56 10.66 -9.21
CA ILE A 36 -16.74 9.89 -10.17
C ILE A 36 -17.51 8.68 -10.71
N ILE A 37 -18.24 7.96 -9.86
CA ILE A 37 -19.09 6.84 -10.30
C ILE A 37 -20.20 7.30 -11.24
N LYS A 38 -20.82 8.45 -10.95
CA LYS A 38 -21.92 8.99 -11.77
C LYS A 38 -21.47 9.53 -13.13
N THR A 39 -20.27 10.10 -13.22
CA THR A 39 -19.83 10.84 -14.41
C THR A 39 -19.04 10.00 -15.42
N GLY A 40 -18.81 8.71 -15.17
CA GLY A 40 -18.11 7.80 -16.08
C GLY A 40 -16.56 7.74 -16.09
N PRO A 41 -15.76 8.48 -15.29
CA PRO A 41 -14.30 8.33 -15.25
C PRO A 41 -13.77 7.03 -14.56
N ASN A 42 -14.64 6.05 -14.27
CA ASN A 42 -14.31 4.86 -13.47
C ASN A 42 -13.20 3.96 -14.07
N SER A 43 -12.86 4.08 -15.35
CA SER A 43 -11.85 3.24 -16.00
C SER A 43 -10.41 3.75 -15.84
N CYS A 44 -10.19 4.91 -15.21
CA CYS A 44 -8.85 5.47 -15.06
C CYS A 44 -8.12 4.88 -13.85
N VAL A 45 -7.14 4.00 -14.07
CA VAL A 45 -6.29 3.38 -13.03
C VAL A 45 -5.68 4.43 -12.08
N TYR A 46 -5.32 5.62 -12.58
CA TYR A 46 -4.79 6.69 -11.74
C TYR A 46 -5.81 7.21 -10.72
N ILE A 47 -7.07 7.38 -11.12
CA ILE A 47 -8.14 7.80 -10.22
C ILE A 47 -8.45 6.69 -9.21
N ALA A 48 -8.50 5.43 -9.67
CA ALA A 48 -8.73 4.30 -8.79
C ALA A 48 -7.60 4.17 -7.74
N ASN A 49 -6.33 4.31 -8.14
CA ASN A 49 -5.18 4.33 -7.23
C ASN A 49 -5.30 5.48 -6.22
N SER A 50 -5.65 6.69 -6.64
CA SER A 50 -5.89 7.81 -5.73
C SER A 50 -7.04 7.57 -4.75
N LEU A 51 -8.09 6.87 -5.17
CA LEU A 51 -9.21 6.49 -4.30
C LEU A 51 -8.78 5.44 -3.27
N VAL A 52 -7.97 4.43 -3.65
CA VAL A 52 -7.38 3.47 -2.70
C VAL A 52 -6.55 4.21 -1.65
N ILE A 53 -5.68 5.13 -2.08
CA ILE A 53 -4.84 5.95 -1.18
C ILE A 53 -5.70 6.81 -0.25
N LEU A 54 -6.73 7.47 -0.77
CA LEU A 54 -7.67 8.28 0.01
C LEU A 54 -8.31 7.45 1.12
N TYR A 55 -8.95 6.32 0.77
CA TYR A 55 -9.65 5.49 1.76
C TYR A 55 -8.68 4.89 2.77
N ALA A 56 -7.52 4.41 2.34
CA ALA A 56 -6.49 3.88 3.23
C ALA A 56 -6.00 4.93 4.24
N LYS A 57 -5.66 6.16 3.79
CA LYS A 57 -5.21 7.24 4.68
C LYS A 57 -6.29 7.75 5.64
N CYS A 58 -7.55 7.64 5.25
CA CYS A 58 -8.70 7.95 6.09
C CYS A 58 -9.11 6.80 7.03
N GLY A 59 -8.43 5.65 6.97
CA GLY A 59 -8.71 4.49 7.83
C GLY A 59 -9.88 3.60 7.37
N ASP A 60 -10.54 3.91 6.25
CA ASP A 60 -11.64 3.11 5.69
C ASP A 60 -11.07 2.00 4.77
N LEU A 61 -10.25 1.12 5.36
CA LEU A 61 -9.59 0.03 4.65
C LEU A 61 -10.53 -0.96 3.94
N PRO A 62 -11.72 -1.31 4.49
CA PRO A 62 -12.68 -2.11 3.75
C PRO A 62 -13.07 -1.46 2.43
N LYS A 63 -13.30 -0.14 2.42
CA LYS A 63 -13.62 0.59 1.18
C LYS A 63 -12.40 0.74 0.26
N ALA A 64 -11.20 0.93 0.83
CA ALA A 64 -9.96 0.90 0.05
C ALA A 64 -9.79 -0.43 -0.70
N LYS A 65 -10.04 -1.56 -0.02
CA LYS A 65 -10.00 -2.90 -0.62
C LYS A 65 -11.05 -3.06 -1.71
N LEU A 66 -12.29 -2.60 -1.51
CA LEU A 66 -13.33 -2.67 -2.54
C LEU A 66 -12.93 -1.91 -3.82
N VAL A 67 -12.37 -0.72 -3.68
CA VAL A 67 -11.86 0.04 -4.83
C VAL A 67 -10.69 -0.68 -5.50
N PHE A 68 -9.77 -1.24 -4.71
CA PHE A 68 -8.63 -2.00 -5.23
C PHE A 68 -9.07 -3.22 -6.04
N GLU A 69 -10.05 -4.00 -5.56
CA GLU A 69 -10.56 -5.17 -6.30
C GLU A 69 -11.21 -4.77 -7.63
N ALA A 70 -11.80 -3.58 -7.71
CA ALA A 70 -12.44 -3.06 -8.92
C ALA A 70 -11.44 -2.58 -10.00
N ILE A 71 -10.13 -2.53 -9.71
CA ILE A 71 -9.10 -2.18 -10.69
C ILE A 71 -8.82 -3.41 -11.57
N PRO A 72 -9.07 -3.38 -12.89
CA PRO A 72 -8.81 -4.52 -13.78
C PRO A 72 -7.32 -4.88 -13.82
N ASP A 73 -6.48 -3.89 -14.17
CA ASP A 73 -5.03 -4.03 -14.29
C ASP A 73 -4.34 -3.30 -13.13
N LYS A 74 -4.08 -4.02 -12.04
CA LYS A 74 -3.45 -3.47 -10.83
C LYS A 74 -1.95 -3.27 -11.09
N ASP A 75 -1.48 -2.04 -10.92
CA ASP A 75 -0.05 -1.75 -10.97
C ASP A 75 0.59 -1.83 -9.56
N VAL A 76 1.92 -1.71 -9.50
CA VAL A 76 2.66 -1.71 -8.24
C VAL A 76 2.18 -0.62 -7.27
N VAL A 77 1.63 0.48 -7.79
CA VAL A 77 1.08 1.57 -6.96
C VAL A 77 -0.23 1.15 -6.31
N SER A 78 -1.12 0.45 -7.03
CA SER A 78 -2.35 -0.13 -6.48
C SER A 78 -2.03 -1.04 -5.28
N TRP A 79 -1.10 -1.98 -5.46
CA TRP A 79 -0.66 -2.94 -4.44
C TRP A 79 -0.06 -2.23 -3.23
N ASN A 80 0.91 -1.34 -3.47
CA ASN A 80 1.60 -0.62 -2.40
C ASN A 80 0.66 0.26 -1.59
N SER A 81 -0.35 0.85 -2.23
CA SER A 81 -1.33 1.71 -1.55
C SER A 81 -2.10 0.91 -0.48
N LEU A 82 -2.56 -0.30 -0.83
CA LEU A 82 -3.32 -1.12 0.09
C LEU A 82 -2.43 -1.83 1.13
N ILE A 83 -1.25 -2.34 0.70
CA ILE A 83 -0.26 -2.94 1.60
C ILE A 83 0.16 -1.95 2.69
N ASN A 84 0.48 -0.71 2.33
CA ASN A 84 0.87 0.31 3.30
C ASN A 84 -0.31 0.77 4.18
N GLY A 85 -1.53 0.76 3.64
CA GLY A 85 -2.74 1.03 4.43
C GLY A 85 -2.93 0.01 5.55
N TYR A 86 -2.79 -1.29 5.24
CA TYR A 86 -2.91 -2.35 6.24
C TYR A 86 -1.70 -2.42 7.18
N SER A 87 -0.47 -2.15 6.72
CA SER A 87 0.73 -2.22 7.58
C SER A 87 0.67 -1.23 8.76
N GLN A 88 -0.07 -0.12 8.59
CA GLN A 88 -0.30 0.88 9.63
C GLN A 88 -1.32 0.45 10.69
N GLN A 89 -2.02 -0.68 10.52
CA GLN A 89 -2.98 -1.21 11.52
C GLN A 89 -2.31 -2.06 12.61
N GLY A 90 -0.99 -2.12 12.64
CA GLY A 90 -0.25 -2.95 13.60
C GLY A 90 -0.55 -4.44 13.42
N GLN A 91 -0.77 -5.14 14.55
CA GLN A 91 -1.05 -6.58 14.57
C GLN A 91 -2.23 -6.96 13.67
N ASN A 92 -3.31 -6.19 13.72
CA ASN A 92 -4.58 -6.48 13.02
C ASN A 92 -4.43 -6.43 11.49
N GLY A 93 -3.44 -5.69 11.00
CA GLY A 93 -3.14 -5.58 9.58
C GLY A 93 -2.15 -6.62 9.05
N SER A 94 -1.42 -7.30 9.93
CA SER A 94 -0.29 -8.14 9.51
C SER A 94 -0.70 -9.28 8.58
N SER A 95 -1.76 -10.01 8.91
CA SER A 95 -2.30 -11.08 8.08
C SER A 95 -2.78 -10.58 6.70
N HIS A 96 -3.41 -9.40 6.67
CA HIS A 96 -3.85 -8.76 5.43
C HIS A 96 -2.67 -8.38 4.53
N VAL A 97 -1.60 -7.83 5.10
CA VAL A 97 -0.39 -7.49 4.35
C VAL A 97 0.27 -8.74 3.77
N MET A 98 0.39 -9.82 4.56
CA MET A 98 0.99 -11.06 4.07
C MET A 98 0.17 -11.70 2.95
N ALA A 99 -1.17 -11.72 3.08
CA ALA A 99 -2.05 -12.21 2.04
C ALA A 99 -1.94 -11.36 0.75
N LEU A 100 -1.88 -10.03 0.88
CA LEU A 100 -1.70 -9.13 -0.27
C LEU A 100 -0.34 -9.33 -0.94
N PHE A 101 0.74 -9.48 -0.17
CA PHE A 101 2.07 -9.71 -0.72
C PHE A 101 2.18 -11.05 -1.45
N GLN A 102 1.56 -12.11 -0.91
CA GLN A 102 1.48 -13.41 -1.60
C GLN A 102 0.69 -13.31 -2.90
N ARG A 103 -0.47 -12.62 -2.87
CA ARG A 103 -1.32 -12.43 -4.05
C ARG A 103 -0.63 -11.59 -5.11
N MET A 104 0.05 -10.50 -4.74
CA MET A 104 0.85 -9.66 -5.63
C MET A 104 1.85 -10.52 -6.43
N ARG A 105 2.55 -11.44 -5.75
CA ARG A 105 3.50 -12.36 -6.39
C ARG A 105 2.81 -13.39 -7.29
N ALA A 106 1.67 -13.92 -6.87
CA ALA A 106 0.90 -14.89 -7.67
C ALA A 106 0.34 -14.26 -8.95
N GLU A 107 0.05 -12.95 -8.93
CA GLU A 107 -0.37 -12.17 -10.09
C GLU A 107 0.81 -11.59 -10.89
N ASN A 108 2.04 -12.07 -10.66
CA ASN A 108 3.27 -11.63 -11.34
C ASN A 108 3.60 -10.13 -11.23
N ALA A 109 3.04 -9.44 -10.23
CA ALA A 109 3.42 -8.07 -9.93
C ALA A 109 4.72 -8.06 -9.09
N PHE A 110 5.72 -7.32 -9.55
CA PHE A 110 7.04 -7.28 -8.91
C PHE A 110 7.05 -6.33 -7.70
N PRO A 111 7.38 -6.83 -6.50
CA PRO A 111 7.59 -5.99 -5.32
C PRO A 111 8.71 -4.98 -5.53
N ASN A 112 8.58 -3.80 -4.95
CA ASN A 112 9.64 -2.80 -4.90
C ASN A 112 9.93 -2.36 -3.45
N ALA A 113 10.83 -1.40 -3.27
CA ALA A 113 11.21 -0.87 -1.96
C ALA A 113 9.99 -0.52 -1.08
N HIS A 114 8.98 0.17 -1.63
CA HIS A 114 7.76 0.51 -0.90
C HIS A 114 6.92 -0.71 -0.49
N THR A 115 6.92 -1.77 -1.30
CA THR A 115 6.28 -3.04 -0.93
C THR A 115 6.97 -3.65 0.27
N PHE A 116 8.30 -3.74 0.23
CA PHE A 116 9.10 -4.37 1.28
C PHE A 116 9.01 -3.62 2.60
N VAL A 117 8.99 -2.28 2.58
CA VAL A 117 8.76 -1.46 3.79
C VAL A 117 7.45 -1.89 4.47
N GLY A 118 6.33 -1.92 3.74
CA GLY A 118 5.04 -2.33 4.31
C GLY A 118 5.02 -3.76 4.83
N VAL A 119 5.64 -4.70 4.09
CA VAL A 119 5.74 -6.11 4.48
C VAL A 119 6.62 -6.30 5.72
N PHE A 120 7.77 -5.63 5.82
CA PHE A 120 8.63 -5.71 7.00
C PHE A 120 8.00 -5.07 8.22
N THR A 121 7.31 -3.94 8.06
CA THR A 121 6.51 -3.35 9.15
C THR A 121 5.47 -4.35 9.65
N ALA A 122 4.71 -4.98 8.76
CA ALA A 122 3.71 -5.99 9.12
C ALA A 122 4.33 -7.24 9.76
N ALA A 123 5.44 -7.75 9.23
CA ALA A 123 6.16 -8.90 9.77
C ALA A 123 6.71 -8.61 11.17
N SER A 124 7.09 -7.36 11.46
CA SER A 124 7.56 -6.96 12.80
C SER A 124 6.49 -7.11 13.90
N TYR A 125 5.22 -7.15 13.51
CA TYR A 125 4.10 -7.45 14.42
C TYR A 125 3.79 -8.96 14.49
N ALA A 126 4.15 -9.74 13.47
CA ALA A 126 3.93 -11.19 13.47
C ALA A 126 5.00 -11.91 14.30
N SER A 127 4.96 -11.79 15.62
CA SER A 127 5.74 -12.69 16.49
C SER A 127 4.99 -14.03 16.66
N PRO A 128 5.66 -15.20 16.53
CA PRO A 128 7.04 -15.46 16.09
C PRO A 128 7.13 -15.88 14.60
N ASP A 129 6.16 -15.54 13.75
CA ASP A 129 6.14 -15.96 12.35
C ASP A 129 7.10 -15.14 11.47
N VAL A 130 8.40 -15.39 11.66
CA VAL A 130 9.50 -14.80 10.87
C VAL A 130 9.52 -15.35 9.44
N PHE A 131 8.65 -16.30 9.07
CA PHE A 131 8.70 -16.93 7.75
C PHE A 131 8.34 -15.95 6.63
N GLY A 132 7.27 -15.18 6.81
CA GLY A 132 6.88 -14.13 5.88
C GLY A 132 7.97 -13.05 5.72
N GLY A 133 8.54 -12.60 6.84
CA GLY A 133 9.65 -11.63 6.86
C GLY A 133 10.92 -12.15 6.18
N ARG A 134 11.31 -13.41 6.42
CA ARG A 134 12.48 -14.04 5.78
C ARG A 134 12.30 -14.25 4.28
N GLN A 135 11.11 -14.67 3.84
CA GLN A 135 10.82 -14.74 2.40
C GLN A 135 10.89 -13.37 1.74
N ALA A 136 10.30 -12.35 2.36
CA ALA A 136 10.36 -10.99 1.86
C ALA A 136 11.80 -10.46 1.83
N HIS A 137 12.63 -10.77 2.83
CA HIS A 137 14.05 -10.42 2.87
C HIS A 137 14.83 -11.09 1.73
N ALA A 138 14.70 -12.40 1.54
CA ALA A 138 15.37 -13.11 0.45
C ALA A 138 14.97 -12.56 -0.93
N LEU A 139 13.70 -12.17 -1.09
CA LEU A 139 13.22 -11.56 -2.33
C LEU A 139 13.75 -10.13 -2.52
N ALA A 140 13.88 -9.34 -1.46
CA ALA A 140 14.46 -8.00 -1.51
C ALA A 140 15.92 -8.01 -1.99
N ILE A 141 16.71 -9.02 -1.57
CA ILE A 141 18.08 -9.25 -2.08
C ILE A 141 18.05 -9.54 -3.58
N LYS A 142 17.19 -10.45 -4.02
CA LYS A 142 17.09 -10.85 -5.43
C LYS A 142 16.60 -9.72 -6.34
N ALA A 143 15.81 -8.79 -5.82
CA ALA A 143 15.27 -7.65 -6.54
C ALA A 143 16.20 -6.42 -6.52
N ASP A 144 17.45 -6.56 -6.07
CA ASP A 144 18.46 -5.49 -5.92
C ASP A 144 17.92 -4.25 -5.18
N SER A 145 16.96 -4.45 -4.30
CA SER A 145 16.24 -3.37 -3.61
C SER A 145 16.97 -2.88 -2.34
N PHE A 146 18.19 -3.35 -2.12
CA PHE A 146 18.94 -3.17 -0.85
C PHE A 146 19.58 -1.79 -0.69
N TYR A 147 19.81 -1.07 -1.79
CA TYR A 147 20.41 0.26 -1.74
C TYR A 147 19.41 1.35 -1.30
N ASP A 148 18.12 1.01 -1.16
CA ASP A 148 17.11 1.92 -0.63
C ASP A 148 17.17 1.93 0.92
N VAL A 149 17.64 3.06 1.48
CA VAL A 149 17.85 3.29 2.92
C VAL A 149 16.60 2.98 3.76
N PHE A 150 15.40 3.15 3.20
CA PHE A 150 14.14 2.89 3.88
C PHE A 150 13.86 1.39 4.03
N VAL A 151 14.32 0.57 3.09
CA VAL A 151 14.19 -0.90 3.15
C VAL A 151 15.10 -1.45 4.25
N GLY A 152 16.35 -0.97 4.33
CA GLY A 152 17.32 -1.38 5.36
C GLY A 152 16.83 -1.09 6.79
N SER A 153 16.28 0.10 7.02
CA SER A 153 15.75 0.48 8.34
C SER A 153 14.53 -0.35 8.75
N SER A 154 13.63 -0.63 7.80
CA SER A 154 12.44 -1.44 8.04
C SER A 154 12.78 -2.91 8.29
N LEU A 155 13.79 -3.44 7.59
CA LEU A 155 14.34 -4.78 7.78
C LEU A 155 14.98 -4.95 9.16
N LEU A 156 15.78 -3.96 9.60
CA LEU A 156 16.39 -3.95 10.93
C LEU A 156 15.31 -3.99 12.02
N ASN A 157 14.31 -3.11 11.94
CA ASN A 157 13.20 -3.10 12.90
C ASN A 157 12.44 -4.44 12.92
N MET A 158 12.26 -5.10 11.76
CA MET A 158 11.63 -6.42 11.68
C MET A 158 12.42 -7.47 12.44
N TYR A 159 13.73 -7.59 12.21
CA TYR A 159 14.56 -8.57 12.93
C TYR A 159 14.72 -8.24 14.42
N CYS A 160 14.82 -6.97 14.81
CA CYS A 160 14.89 -6.57 16.21
C CYS A 160 13.64 -6.99 17.00
N LYS A 161 12.44 -6.82 16.41
CA LYS A 161 11.18 -7.22 17.06
C LYS A 161 10.90 -8.72 16.97
N ALA A 162 11.26 -9.36 15.86
CA ALA A 162 11.14 -10.81 15.71
C ALA A 162 12.08 -11.59 16.63
N GLY A 163 13.20 -10.97 17.01
CA GLY A 163 14.21 -11.55 17.90
C GLY A 163 14.18 -11.09 19.35
N SER A 164 13.23 -10.24 19.78
CA SER A 164 13.12 -9.65 21.13
C SER A 164 14.48 -9.48 21.84
N CYS A 165 15.20 -8.40 21.50
CA CYS A 165 16.34 -7.83 22.25
C CYS A 165 17.28 -8.83 22.95
N ILE A 166 18.28 -9.35 22.22
CA ILE A 166 19.54 -9.77 22.87
C ILE A 166 20.26 -8.49 23.29
N GLY A 167 19.92 -7.95 24.46
CA GLY A 167 20.61 -6.81 25.08
C GLY A 167 19.91 -5.46 24.94
N CYS A 168 18.91 -5.21 25.80
CA CYS A 168 18.80 -3.92 26.48
C CYS A 168 18.69 -4.24 27.97
N SER A 169 19.80 -4.03 28.68
CA SER A 169 19.93 -4.03 30.14
C SER A 169 19.12 -2.90 30.78
#